data_AF-A0A7J9ZV96-F1
#
_entry.id   AF-A0A7J9ZV96-F1
#
_cell.length_a   1.000
_cell.length_b   1.000
_cell.length_c   1.000
_cell.angle_alpha   90.00
_cell.angle_beta   90.00
_cell.angle_gamma   90.00
#
_symmetry.space_group_name_H-M   'P 1'
#
loop_
_entity.id
_entity.type
_entity.pdbx_description
1 polymer ?
#
loop_
_entity_poly.entity_id
_entity_poly.type
_entity_poly.pdbx_seq_one_letter_code
_entity_poly.pdbx_strand_id
1 'polypeptide(L)'
;MNAPLLAGRDLVRTFLAGRSGLQLRQRRAHAVDGVSLDVAEGETLAVVGESGCGKSTVARLLLGLLEPTGGTVEYGGSRLSKDRKTYTFKLREGVKWSDGRPFGADDVVYNLTEMAKFNTYLTSVLPIMDDVEKIDANTVEVHPKYPYTPFLKSIDVSAFPLVPKHVYERGNPATNPANVKPVGLGPFTLKEWKRDQSLTFVRNPNYREKPKPYLDEVVVALMQDERQQVNALLKGEVHFVQVPLSQLARVRQNAEQANVRTLQLDVPAPGRMVIEFNLKREPFDDPKVRQALFVAIDRQRIARDAQGRAAEPEVRAIPKQYDGHAARRSPSGDPRPRRPRSRHDVARRRRP
;
A
#
# COMPACT_ATOMS: atom_id res chain seq x y z
N MET A 1 -25.74 6.43 1.31
CA MET A 1 -24.83 7.46 1.86
C MET A 1 -23.52 6.78 2.21
N ASN A 2 -22.38 7.25 1.68
CA ASN A 2 -21.08 6.68 2.00
C ASN A 2 -20.72 6.99 3.45
N ALA A 3 -20.18 6.01 4.18
CA ALA A 3 -19.69 6.24 5.54
C ALA A 3 -18.50 7.22 5.53
N PRO A 4 -18.34 8.07 6.56
CA PRO A 4 -17.20 8.99 6.66
C PRO A 4 -15.87 8.22 6.76
N LEU A 5 -14.80 8.79 6.19
CA LEU A 5 -13.45 8.24 6.32
C LEU A 5 -12.89 8.50 7.73
N LEU A 6 -13.14 9.69 8.27
CA LEU A 6 -12.76 10.10 9.61
C LEU A 6 -13.98 10.70 10.31
N ALA A 7 -14.27 10.23 11.52
CA ALA A 7 -15.37 10.71 12.33
C ALA A 7 -14.90 11.00 13.76
N GLY A 8 -15.21 12.19 14.26
CA GLY A 8 -15.16 12.53 15.68
C GLY A 8 -16.57 12.52 16.25
N ARG A 9 -16.78 11.86 17.40
CA ARG A 9 -18.06 11.84 18.10
C ARG A 9 -17.87 12.33 19.52
N ASP A 10 -18.59 13.40 19.86
CA ASP A 10 -18.67 14.01 21.19
C ASP A 10 -17.28 14.21 21.82
N LEU A 11 -16.33 14.72 21.03
CA LEU A 11 -14.94 14.87 21.45
C LEU A 11 -14.85 15.87 22.61
N VAL A 12 -14.22 15.42 23.70
CA VAL A 12 -13.94 16.25 24.88
C VAL A 12 -12.45 16.19 25.19
N ARG A 13 -11.85 17.34 25.48
CA ARG A 13 -10.50 17.44 26.05
C ARG A 13 -10.45 18.46 27.16
N THR A 14 -10.19 17.96 28.37
CA THR A 14 -9.91 18.78 29.56
C THR A 14 -8.42 18.72 29.89
N PHE A 15 -7.79 19.87 30.05
CA PHE A 15 -6.44 20.00 30.59
C PHE A 15 -6.50 20.40 32.06
N LEU A 16 -5.58 19.88 32.87
CA LEU A 16 -5.35 20.36 34.23
C LEU A 16 -4.34 21.50 34.17
N ALA A 17 -4.76 22.70 34.53
CA ALA A 17 -3.93 23.89 34.58
C ALA A 17 -3.63 24.27 36.04
N GLY A 18 -2.33 24.36 36.40
CA GLY A 18 -1.84 24.81 37.70
C GLY A 18 -0.37 24.45 37.93
N ARG A 19 0.40 25.31 38.63
CA ARG A 19 1.77 24.98 39.08
C ARG A 19 1.73 23.92 40.18
N SER A 20 2.62 22.93 40.12
CA SER A 20 2.83 21.95 41.18
C SER A 20 3.50 22.60 42.40
N GLY A 21 2.74 22.76 43.48
CA GLY A 21 3.20 23.23 44.79
C GLY A 21 2.08 23.02 45.83
N LEU A 22 2.43 22.76 47.09
CA LEU A 22 1.46 22.45 48.16
C LEU A 22 0.36 23.54 48.24
N GLN A 23 -0.90 23.11 48.10
CA GLN A 23 -2.14 23.88 48.36
C GLN A 23 -2.66 24.90 47.32
N LEU A 24 -2.61 24.62 46.01
CA LEU A 24 -3.46 25.35 45.04
C LEU A 24 -4.38 24.43 44.21
N ARG A 25 -5.68 24.76 44.18
CA ARG A 25 -6.73 24.08 43.41
C ARG A 25 -6.35 24.04 41.91
N GLN A 26 -6.21 22.84 41.35
CA GLN A 26 -6.04 22.65 39.91
C GLN A 26 -7.29 23.16 39.17
N ARG A 27 -7.13 24.09 38.23
CA ARG A 27 -8.22 24.55 37.36
C ARG A 27 -8.34 23.61 36.17
N ARG A 28 -9.55 23.09 35.92
CA ARG A 28 -9.87 22.33 34.70
C ARG A 28 -10.16 23.30 33.57
N ALA A 29 -9.40 23.20 32.48
CA ALA A 29 -9.63 23.96 31.25
C ALA A 29 -10.23 23.04 30.19
N HIS A 30 -11.49 23.28 29.81
CA HIS A 30 -12.17 22.55 28.75
C HIS A 30 -11.75 23.13 27.39
N ALA A 31 -10.81 22.47 26.72
CA ALA A 31 -10.29 22.93 25.43
C ALA A 31 -11.11 22.44 24.24
N VAL A 32 -11.85 21.35 24.42
CA VAL A 32 -12.85 20.81 23.49
C VAL A 32 -13.99 20.23 24.34
N ASP A 33 -15.23 20.50 23.98
CA ASP A 33 -16.41 20.06 24.73
C ASP A 33 -17.53 19.63 23.77
N GLY A 34 -17.71 18.31 23.61
CA GLY A 34 -18.81 17.73 22.83
C GLY A 34 -18.75 17.95 21.31
N VAL A 35 -17.56 18.03 20.71
CA VAL A 35 -17.43 18.29 19.26
C VAL A 35 -17.62 17.01 18.44
N SER A 36 -18.60 17.02 17.53
CA SER A 36 -18.84 15.96 16.55
C SER A 36 -18.66 16.48 15.12
N LEU A 37 -17.94 15.73 14.29
CA LEU A 37 -17.69 16.07 12.88
C LEU A 37 -17.38 14.82 12.05
N ASP A 38 -17.59 14.94 10.75
CA ASP A 38 -17.30 13.93 9.74
C ASP A 38 -16.41 14.52 8.63
N VAL A 39 -15.54 13.67 8.10
CA VAL A 39 -14.74 13.96 6.90
C VAL A 39 -14.83 12.75 5.97
N ALA A 40 -15.42 12.93 4.79
CA ALA A 40 -15.49 11.93 3.75
C ALA A 40 -14.13 11.76 3.04
N GLU A 41 -13.98 10.65 2.30
CA GLU A 41 -12.80 10.44 1.46
C GLU A 41 -12.72 11.52 0.36
N GLY A 42 -11.56 12.17 0.24
CA GLY A 42 -11.35 13.29 -0.69
C GLY A 42 -11.93 14.63 -0.23
N GLU A 43 -12.62 14.69 0.92
CA GLU A 43 -13.15 15.93 1.48
C GLU A 43 -12.06 16.72 2.24
N THR A 44 -12.12 18.04 2.13
CA THR A 44 -11.32 18.95 2.97
C THR A 44 -12.24 19.71 3.91
N LEU A 45 -12.11 19.45 5.22
CA LEU A 45 -12.87 20.15 6.26
C LEU A 45 -12.00 21.26 6.90
N ALA A 46 -12.52 22.48 6.93
CA ALA A 46 -11.89 23.60 7.63
C ALA A 46 -12.56 23.86 8.99
N VAL A 47 -11.77 23.88 10.07
CA VAL A 47 -12.24 24.26 11.41
C VAL A 47 -11.82 25.72 11.66
N VAL A 48 -12.81 26.63 11.73
CA VAL A 48 -12.58 28.08 11.85
C VAL A 48 -13.07 28.59 13.21
N GLY A 49 -12.40 29.62 13.74
CA GLY A 49 -12.77 30.27 15.01
C GLY A 49 -11.60 31.08 15.58
N GLU A 50 -11.86 31.84 16.64
CA GLU A 50 -10.89 32.72 17.30
C GLU A 50 -9.68 31.96 17.89
N SER A 51 -8.55 32.64 18.09
CA SER A 51 -7.39 32.01 18.74
C SER A 51 -7.77 31.47 20.12
N GLY A 52 -7.39 30.24 20.44
CA GLY A 52 -7.71 29.60 21.72
C GLY A 52 -9.04 28.83 21.77
N CYS A 53 -9.91 28.90 20.76
CA CYS A 53 -11.21 28.20 20.76
C CYS A 53 -11.13 26.66 20.59
N GLY A 54 -9.94 26.05 20.64
CA GLY A 54 -9.79 24.59 20.60
C GLY A 54 -9.49 23.96 19.23
N LYS A 55 -9.39 24.73 18.13
CA LYS A 55 -9.12 24.19 16.76
C LYS A 55 -7.96 23.19 16.69
N SER A 56 -6.77 23.62 17.14
CA SER A 56 -5.58 22.75 17.13
C SER A 56 -5.70 21.59 18.12
N THR A 57 -6.55 21.71 19.14
CA THR A 57 -6.85 20.60 20.06
C THR A 57 -7.73 19.58 19.37
N VAL A 58 -8.82 19.99 18.71
CA VAL A 58 -9.67 19.11 17.89
C VAL A 58 -8.84 18.38 16.83
N ALA A 59 -7.99 19.11 16.09
CA ALA A 59 -7.12 18.50 15.08
C ALA A 59 -6.16 17.45 15.70
N ARG A 60 -5.53 17.77 16.83
CA ARG A 60 -4.64 16.83 17.53
C ARG A 60 -5.38 15.63 18.10
N LEU A 61 -6.62 15.81 18.59
CA LEU A 61 -7.47 14.69 19.02
C LEU A 61 -7.74 13.77 17.86
N LEU A 62 -8.21 14.28 16.72
CA LEU A 62 -8.50 13.49 15.51
C LEU A 62 -7.26 12.75 15.00
N LEU A 63 -6.11 13.42 14.96
CA LEU A 63 -4.83 12.85 14.53
C LEU A 63 -4.21 11.87 15.54
N GLY A 64 -4.78 11.74 16.73
CA GLY A 64 -4.24 10.91 17.81
C GLY A 64 -2.96 11.46 18.46
N LEU A 65 -2.65 12.74 18.25
CA LEU A 65 -1.56 13.45 18.92
C LEU A 65 -1.91 13.85 20.36
N LEU A 66 -3.19 13.83 20.70
CA LEU A 66 -3.72 14.01 22.05
C LEU A 66 -4.81 12.98 22.31
N GLU A 67 -4.85 12.46 23.54
CA GLU A 67 -5.91 11.55 23.97
C GLU A 67 -7.20 12.34 24.31
N PRO A 68 -8.38 11.94 23.82
CA PRO A 68 -9.63 12.52 24.25
C PRO A 68 -9.93 12.15 25.71
N THR A 69 -10.33 13.12 26.53
CA THR A 69 -10.87 12.81 27.87
C THR A 69 -12.28 12.22 27.77
N GLY A 70 -13.02 12.52 26.71
CA GLY A 70 -14.33 11.94 26.36
C GLY A 70 -14.57 11.92 24.84
N GLY A 71 -15.57 11.16 24.41
CA GLY A 71 -15.87 10.95 22.99
C GLY A 71 -15.06 9.84 22.32
N THR A 72 -15.24 9.69 21.00
CA THR A 72 -14.58 8.67 20.17
C THR A 72 -14.05 9.26 18.87
N VAL A 73 -13.04 8.59 18.31
CA VAL A 73 -12.57 8.85 16.94
C VAL A 73 -12.65 7.54 16.17
N GLU A 74 -13.20 7.60 14.97
CA GLU A 74 -13.31 6.48 14.05
C GLU A 74 -12.55 6.83 12.76
N TYR A 75 -11.84 5.85 12.20
CA TYR A 75 -11.13 6.00 10.93
C TYR A 75 -11.31 4.74 10.08
N GLY A 76 -11.72 4.90 8.82
CA GLY A 76 -11.97 3.78 7.90
C GLY A 76 -12.99 2.77 8.45
N GLY A 77 -13.99 3.23 9.21
CA GLY A 77 -14.99 2.39 9.87
C GLY A 77 -14.50 1.63 11.11
N SER A 78 -13.26 1.87 11.57
CA SER A 78 -12.70 1.27 12.79
C SER A 78 -12.67 2.30 13.92
N ARG A 79 -13.16 1.91 15.11
CA ARG A 79 -13.08 2.76 16.30
C ARG A 79 -11.66 2.71 16.86
N LEU A 80 -11.11 3.89 17.12
CA LEU A 80 -9.79 4.06 17.70
C LEU A 80 -9.92 4.35 19.21
N SER A 81 -9.15 3.64 20.01
CA SER A 81 -8.96 3.93 21.44
C SER A 81 -8.35 5.30 21.69
N LYS A 82 -8.50 5.79 22.93
CA LYS A 82 -8.01 7.10 23.35
C LYS A 82 -6.48 7.21 23.20
N ASP A 83 -5.77 6.17 23.62
CA ASP A 83 -4.31 6.05 23.58
C ASP A 83 -3.76 5.63 22.21
N ARG A 84 -4.64 5.32 21.24
CA ARG A 84 -4.31 4.86 19.89
C ARG A 84 -3.59 3.52 19.84
N LYS A 85 -3.79 2.67 20.85
CA LYS A 85 -3.18 1.34 20.95
C LYS A 85 -4.18 0.18 20.85
N THR A 86 -5.45 0.47 20.67
CA THR A 86 -6.50 -0.51 20.37
C THR A 86 -7.30 -0.09 19.15
N TYR A 87 -7.43 -1.02 18.21
CA TYR A 87 -8.24 -0.94 17.00
C TYR A 87 -9.34 -1.99 17.05
N THR A 88 -10.61 -1.58 17.09
CA THR A 88 -11.75 -2.51 17.08
C THR A 88 -12.31 -2.65 15.66
N PHE A 89 -12.29 -3.88 15.14
CA PHE A 89 -12.82 -4.23 13.82
C PHE A 89 -14.14 -4.97 13.94
N LYS A 90 -15.19 -4.41 13.34
CA LYS A 90 -16.48 -5.09 13.15
C LYS A 90 -16.49 -5.78 11.80
N LEU A 91 -16.56 -7.10 11.80
CA LEU A 91 -16.55 -7.96 10.63
C LEU A 91 -17.95 -8.00 10.00
N ARG A 92 -17.99 -8.11 8.67
CA ARG A 92 -19.25 -8.25 7.94
C ARG A 92 -19.90 -9.59 8.26
N GLU A 93 -21.19 -9.53 8.57
CA GLU A 93 -22.00 -10.72 8.84
C GLU A 93 -22.31 -11.50 7.55
N GLY A 94 -22.56 -12.80 7.71
CA GLY A 94 -23.00 -13.67 6.61
C GLY A 94 -21.96 -13.94 5.51
N VAL A 95 -20.72 -13.50 5.69
CA VAL A 95 -19.63 -13.75 4.74
C VAL A 95 -19.21 -15.22 4.82
N LYS A 96 -18.97 -15.83 3.66
CA LYS A 96 -18.52 -17.21 3.53
C LYS A 96 -17.25 -17.28 2.70
N TRP A 97 -16.40 -18.23 3.06
CA TRP A 97 -15.31 -18.73 2.23
C TRP A 97 -15.85 -19.39 0.97
N SER A 98 -15.02 -19.52 -0.06
CA SER A 98 -15.41 -20.14 -1.33
C SER A 98 -15.84 -21.60 -1.19
N ASP A 99 -15.40 -22.30 -0.15
CA ASP A 99 -15.85 -23.65 0.20
C ASP A 99 -17.18 -23.70 0.96
N GLY A 100 -17.80 -22.54 1.21
CA GLY A 100 -19.10 -22.38 1.86
C GLY A 100 -19.04 -22.26 3.38
N ARG A 101 -17.87 -22.41 4.02
CA ARG A 101 -17.74 -22.23 5.48
C ARG A 101 -17.86 -20.76 5.87
N PRO A 102 -18.41 -20.44 7.06
CA PRO A 102 -18.52 -19.07 7.53
C PRO A 102 -17.14 -18.44 7.74
N PHE A 103 -17.01 -17.17 7.40
CA PHE A 103 -15.88 -16.32 7.80
C PHE A 103 -16.18 -15.64 9.13
N GLY A 104 -15.19 -15.53 10.01
CA GLY A 104 -15.38 -14.85 11.30
C GLY A 104 -14.10 -14.42 12.00
N ALA A 105 -14.25 -13.98 13.25
CA ALA A 105 -13.17 -13.45 14.07
C ALA A 105 -12.01 -14.45 14.26
N ASP A 106 -12.29 -15.75 14.37
CA ASP A 106 -11.25 -16.78 14.50
C ASP A 106 -10.30 -16.81 13.30
N ASP A 107 -10.80 -16.54 12.08
CA ASP A 107 -9.96 -16.44 10.89
C ASP A 107 -9.03 -15.23 11.01
N VAL A 108 -9.56 -14.07 11.39
CA VAL A 108 -8.77 -12.83 11.51
C VAL A 108 -7.68 -12.96 12.58
N VAL A 109 -8.02 -13.48 13.76
CA VAL A 109 -7.05 -13.70 14.84
C VAL A 109 -5.95 -14.65 14.38
N TYR A 110 -6.30 -15.79 13.77
CA TYR A 110 -5.32 -16.75 13.26
C TYR A 110 -4.38 -16.11 12.22
N ASN A 111 -4.95 -15.28 11.36
CA ASN A 111 -4.21 -14.62 10.30
C ASN A 111 -3.19 -13.59 10.83
N LEU A 112 -3.60 -12.76 11.80
CA LEU A 112 -2.74 -11.71 12.38
C LEU A 112 -1.73 -12.23 13.41
N THR A 113 -1.91 -13.45 13.92
CA THR A 113 -1.01 -14.07 14.91
C THR A 113 -0.14 -15.16 14.29
N GLU A 114 -0.74 -16.23 13.79
CA GLU A 114 -0.05 -17.42 13.30
C GLU A 114 0.40 -17.27 11.85
N MET A 115 -0.52 -16.89 10.94
CA MET A 115 -0.18 -16.77 9.52
C MET A 115 0.79 -15.62 9.24
N ALA A 116 0.74 -14.56 10.06
CA ALA A 116 1.63 -13.40 9.99
C ALA A 116 3.13 -13.78 10.02
N LYS A 117 3.49 -14.89 10.68
CA LYS A 117 4.86 -15.43 10.78
C LYS A 117 5.42 -15.94 9.44
N PHE A 118 4.55 -16.20 8.47
CA PHE A 118 4.90 -16.76 7.16
C PHE A 118 4.71 -15.76 6.01
N ASN A 119 4.16 -14.58 6.28
CA ASN A 119 3.89 -13.56 5.27
C ASN A 119 4.92 -12.42 5.34
N THR A 120 5.58 -12.13 4.21
CA THR A 120 6.65 -11.13 4.10
C THR A 120 6.27 -9.74 4.61
N TYR A 121 5.03 -9.30 4.37
CA TYR A 121 4.56 -7.98 4.80
C TYR A 121 4.15 -7.99 6.27
N LEU A 122 3.37 -8.99 6.71
CA LEU A 122 2.94 -9.04 8.11
C LEU A 122 4.06 -9.33 9.10
N THR A 123 5.10 -10.05 8.68
CA THR A 123 6.29 -10.27 9.53
C THR A 123 6.93 -8.94 9.93
N SER A 124 6.83 -7.89 9.10
CA SER A 124 7.31 -6.55 9.44
C SER A 124 6.49 -5.83 10.52
N VAL A 125 5.22 -6.23 10.72
CA VAL A 125 4.35 -5.66 11.76
C VAL A 125 4.27 -6.51 13.03
N LEU A 126 4.73 -7.77 13.00
CA LEU A 126 4.77 -8.61 14.21
C LEU A 126 5.53 -7.97 15.39
N PRO A 127 6.68 -7.29 15.20
CA PRO A 127 7.38 -6.66 16.33
C PRO A 127 6.59 -5.54 17.01
N ILE A 128 5.68 -4.88 16.27
CA ILE A 128 4.83 -3.79 16.79
C ILE A 128 3.51 -4.29 17.37
N MET A 129 3.11 -5.53 17.07
CA MET A 129 1.91 -6.16 17.60
C MET A 129 2.14 -6.59 19.05
N ASP A 130 1.23 -6.20 19.95
CA ASP A 130 1.19 -6.67 21.34
C ASP A 130 0.23 -7.85 21.44
N ASP A 131 -1.03 -7.66 21.04
CA ASP A 131 -2.07 -8.68 21.13
C ASP A 131 -3.15 -8.55 20.04
N VAL A 132 -3.87 -9.64 19.79
CA VAL A 132 -5.03 -9.71 18.89
C VAL A 132 -6.12 -10.55 19.55
N GLU A 133 -7.18 -9.90 20.03
CA GLU A 133 -8.24 -10.53 20.80
C GLU A 133 -9.51 -10.74 19.98
N LYS A 134 -10.11 -11.91 20.11
CA LYS A 134 -11.48 -12.17 19.65
C LYS A 134 -12.45 -11.74 20.76
N ILE A 135 -13.20 -10.67 20.50
CA ILE A 135 -14.25 -10.21 21.44
C ILE A 135 -15.52 -11.04 21.27
N ASP A 136 -15.93 -11.28 20.02
CA ASP A 136 -17.08 -12.13 19.67
C ASP A 136 -16.90 -12.75 18.27
N ALA A 137 -17.94 -13.37 17.71
CA ALA A 137 -17.86 -14.03 16.39
C ALA A 137 -17.53 -13.06 15.22
N ASN A 138 -17.87 -11.78 15.37
CA ASN A 138 -17.76 -10.74 14.36
C ASN A 138 -17.01 -9.49 14.86
N THR A 139 -16.36 -9.53 16.02
CA THR A 139 -15.58 -8.42 16.57
C THR A 139 -14.18 -8.88 16.96
N VAL A 140 -13.17 -8.17 16.46
CA VAL A 140 -11.75 -8.40 16.78
C VAL A 140 -11.14 -7.10 17.27
N GLU A 141 -10.38 -7.17 18.35
CA GLU A 141 -9.53 -6.08 18.80
C GLU A 141 -8.06 -6.38 18.50
N VAL A 142 -7.36 -5.34 18.07
CA VAL A 142 -5.93 -5.43 17.75
C VAL A 142 -5.19 -4.37 18.53
N HIS A 143 -4.12 -4.80 19.21
CA HIS A 143 -3.40 -4.00 20.18
C HIS A 143 -1.93 -3.81 19.77
N PRO A 144 -1.53 -2.68 19.16
CA PRO A 144 -0.12 -2.37 18.98
C PRO A 144 0.56 -1.91 20.28
N LYS A 145 1.85 -2.22 20.44
CA LYS A 145 2.66 -1.83 21.62
C LYS A 145 2.72 -0.31 21.85
N TYR A 146 2.64 0.46 20.78
CA TYR A 146 2.67 1.91 20.77
C TYR A 146 1.84 2.48 19.60
N PRO A 147 1.44 3.76 19.65
CA PRO A 147 0.70 4.38 18.56
C PRO A 147 1.50 4.31 17.27
N TYR A 148 0.94 3.68 16.24
CA TYR A 148 1.60 3.51 14.95
C TYR A 148 0.70 4.03 13.83
N THR A 149 0.98 5.25 13.35
CA THR A 149 0.13 5.96 12.39
C THR A 149 -0.18 5.16 11.11
N PRO A 150 0.76 4.42 10.48
CA PRO A 150 0.45 3.66 9.27
C PRO A 150 -0.09 2.25 9.56
N PHE A 151 -0.49 1.93 10.80
CA PHE A 151 -0.92 0.58 11.20
C PHE A 151 -2.01 0.00 10.29
N LEU A 152 -3.11 0.73 10.09
CA LEU A 152 -4.22 0.26 9.26
C LEU A 152 -3.82 0.01 7.81
N LYS A 153 -2.89 0.81 7.27
CA LYS A 153 -2.33 0.60 5.94
C LYS A 153 -1.41 -0.62 5.89
N SER A 154 -0.73 -0.93 6.99
CA SER A 154 0.19 -2.07 7.08
C SER A 154 -0.50 -3.44 7.17
N ILE A 155 -1.79 -3.46 7.53
CA ILE A 155 -2.62 -4.68 7.61
C ILE A 155 -3.76 -4.71 6.58
N ASP A 156 -3.70 -3.83 5.56
CA ASP A 156 -4.70 -3.78 4.48
C ASP A 156 -4.64 -5.02 3.57
N VAL A 157 -5.74 -5.29 2.86
CA VAL A 157 -5.90 -6.42 1.93
C VAL A 157 -4.84 -6.45 0.82
N SER A 158 -4.32 -5.29 0.42
CA SER A 158 -3.23 -5.19 -0.56
C SER A 158 -1.89 -5.73 -0.02
N ALA A 159 -1.68 -5.67 1.29
CA ALA A 159 -0.55 -6.28 1.98
C ALA A 159 -0.86 -7.73 2.37
N PHE A 160 -2.14 -8.07 2.57
CA PHE A 160 -2.54 -9.32 3.19
C PHE A 160 -3.93 -9.85 2.79
N PRO A 161 -4.02 -10.76 1.80
CA PRO A 161 -5.21 -11.56 1.60
C PRO A 161 -5.37 -12.59 2.73
N LEU A 162 -6.52 -12.57 3.41
CA LEU A 162 -6.83 -13.52 4.47
C LEU A 162 -6.93 -14.96 3.95
N VAL A 163 -6.44 -15.91 4.74
CA VAL A 163 -6.60 -17.35 4.49
C VAL A 163 -7.54 -18.00 5.52
N PRO A 164 -8.28 -19.07 5.18
CA PRO A 164 -9.17 -19.71 6.12
C PRO A 164 -8.40 -20.46 7.21
N LYS A 165 -8.68 -20.17 8.48
CA LYS A 165 -8.06 -20.87 9.62
C LYS A 165 -8.24 -22.37 9.50
N HIS A 166 -9.46 -22.83 9.19
CA HIS A 166 -9.78 -24.26 9.11
C HIS A 166 -9.02 -25.03 8.01
N VAL A 167 -8.40 -24.35 7.05
CA VAL A 167 -7.56 -24.96 6.01
C VAL A 167 -6.09 -24.96 6.42
N TYR A 168 -5.64 -23.92 7.13
CA TYR A 168 -4.23 -23.66 7.41
C TYR A 168 -3.78 -23.98 8.83
N GLU A 169 -4.69 -24.12 9.80
CA GLU A 169 -4.36 -24.35 11.21
C GLU A 169 -3.67 -25.71 11.48
N ARG A 170 -3.72 -26.63 10.51
CA ARG A 170 -3.09 -27.95 10.59
C ARG A 170 -1.94 -28.06 9.60
N GLY A 171 -0.81 -28.58 10.08
CA GLY A 171 0.38 -28.80 9.26
C GLY A 171 1.21 -27.53 9.04
N ASN A 172 2.06 -27.54 8.02
CA ASN A 172 2.92 -26.41 7.70
C ASN A 172 2.27 -25.50 6.64
N PRO A 173 1.94 -24.23 6.94
CA PRO A 173 1.37 -23.30 5.97
C PRO A 173 2.19 -23.14 4.70
N ALA A 174 3.51 -23.24 4.77
CA ALA A 174 4.41 -23.08 3.62
C ALA A 174 4.24 -24.19 2.56
N THR A 175 3.83 -25.40 2.98
CA THR A 175 3.68 -26.57 2.11
C THR A 175 2.22 -27.02 1.99
N ASN A 176 1.26 -26.20 2.42
CA ASN A 176 -0.15 -26.57 2.43
C ASN A 176 -0.66 -26.77 0.98
N PRO A 177 -1.35 -27.89 0.65
CA PRO A 177 -1.93 -28.10 -0.68
C PRO A 177 -2.88 -26.98 -1.14
N ALA A 178 -3.50 -26.24 -0.22
CA ALA A 178 -4.32 -25.08 -0.53
C ALA A 178 -3.54 -23.95 -1.21
N ASN A 179 -2.21 -23.93 -1.13
CA ASN A 179 -1.37 -22.96 -1.84
C ASN A 179 -1.45 -23.10 -3.38
N VAL A 180 -1.87 -24.26 -3.88
CA VAL A 180 -2.12 -24.50 -5.32
C VAL A 180 -3.60 -24.66 -5.66
N LYS A 181 -4.47 -24.78 -4.66
CA LYS A 181 -5.94 -24.82 -4.80
C LYS A 181 -6.58 -23.96 -3.70
N PRO A 182 -6.52 -22.62 -3.84
CA PRO A 182 -6.83 -21.71 -2.76
C PRO A 182 -8.32 -21.68 -2.43
N VAL A 183 -8.62 -21.52 -1.14
CA VAL A 183 -9.93 -21.13 -0.62
C VAL A 183 -9.85 -19.66 -0.23
N GLY A 184 -10.79 -18.83 -0.71
CA GLY A 184 -10.72 -17.38 -0.53
C GLY A 184 -12.07 -16.71 -0.39
N LEU A 185 -12.05 -15.42 -0.05
CA LEU A 185 -13.24 -14.55 0.06
C LEU A 185 -13.54 -13.78 -1.23
N GLY A 186 -12.72 -13.96 -2.27
CA GLY A 186 -12.78 -13.22 -3.51
C GLY A 186 -13.96 -13.60 -4.42
N PRO A 187 -14.21 -12.80 -5.48
CA PRO A 187 -15.31 -13.02 -6.41
C PRO A 187 -15.15 -14.24 -7.31
N PHE A 188 -13.93 -14.77 -7.46
CA PHE A 188 -13.65 -15.95 -8.27
C PHE A 188 -12.85 -16.99 -7.48
N THR A 189 -12.94 -18.23 -7.93
CA THR A 189 -12.24 -19.41 -7.39
C THR A 189 -11.41 -20.05 -8.49
N LEU A 190 -10.24 -20.60 -8.15
CA LEU A 190 -9.39 -21.29 -9.13
C LEU A 190 -10.05 -22.63 -9.51
N LYS A 191 -10.43 -22.78 -10.77
CA LYS A 191 -10.96 -24.02 -11.35
C LYS A 191 -9.83 -24.92 -11.84
N GLU A 192 -8.88 -24.36 -12.57
CA GLU A 192 -7.78 -25.11 -13.18
C GLU A 192 -6.52 -24.26 -13.29
N TRP A 193 -5.36 -24.89 -13.08
CA TRP A 193 -4.06 -24.30 -13.39
C TRP A 193 -3.28 -25.23 -14.32
N LYS A 194 -3.16 -24.83 -15.59
CA LYS A 194 -2.27 -25.45 -16.56
C LYS A 194 -0.92 -24.75 -16.48
N ARG A 195 0.08 -25.43 -15.91
CA ARG A 195 1.41 -24.85 -15.70
C ARG A 195 1.96 -24.24 -16.99
N ASP A 196 2.49 -23.03 -16.85
CA ASP A 196 3.07 -22.22 -17.91
C ASP A 196 2.14 -21.92 -19.11
N GLN A 197 0.84 -22.21 -19.00
CA GLN A 197 -0.14 -22.01 -20.06
C GLN A 197 -1.27 -21.08 -19.63
N SER A 198 -2.03 -21.45 -18.60
CA SER A 198 -3.19 -20.67 -18.19
C SER A 198 -3.67 -20.97 -16.77
N LEU A 199 -4.38 -20.00 -16.18
CA LEU A 199 -5.20 -20.19 -14.99
C LEU A 199 -6.66 -19.89 -15.34
N THR A 200 -7.56 -20.81 -15.03
CA THR A 200 -9.00 -20.64 -15.22
C THR A 200 -9.65 -20.42 -13.86
N PHE A 201 -10.36 -19.31 -13.74
CA PHE A 201 -11.10 -18.92 -12.56
C PHE A 201 -12.60 -18.91 -12.85
N VAL A 202 -13.42 -19.43 -11.95
CA VAL A 202 -14.88 -19.40 -12.06
C VAL A 202 -15.51 -18.60 -10.95
N ARG A 203 -16.68 -18.03 -11.23
CA ARG A 203 -17.51 -17.29 -10.28
C ARG A 203 -17.59 -18.02 -8.94
N ASN A 204 -17.29 -17.31 -7.84
CA ASN A 204 -17.51 -17.83 -6.49
C ASN A 204 -19.03 -17.74 -6.17
N PRO A 205 -19.76 -18.85 -6.06
CA PRO A 205 -21.19 -18.82 -5.77
C PRO A 205 -21.49 -18.27 -4.36
N ASN A 206 -20.50 -18.26 -3.48
CA ASN A 206 -20.58 -17.76 -2.11
C ASN A 206 -20.12 -16.30 -1.98
N TYR A 207 -19.88 -15.59 -3.08
CA TYR A 207 -19.40 -14.21 -3.02
C TYR A 207 -20.42 -13.29 -2.33
N ARG A 208 -19.92 -12.46 -1.41
CA ARG A 208 -20.71 -11.62 -0.50
C ARG A 208 -21.53 -10.53 -1.20
N GLU A 209 -21.10 -10.04 -2.38
CA GLU A 209 -21.80 -8.97 -3.10
C GLU A 209 -22.64 -9.56 -4.23
N LYS A 210 -23.94 -9.75 -4.01
CA LYS A 210 -24.86 -10.16 -5.08
C LYS A 210 -25.35 -8.92 -5.87
N PRO A 211 -25.48 -8.99 -7.21
CA PRO A 211 -25.31 -10.14 -8.10
C PRO A 211 -23.87 -10.33 -8.66
N LYS A 212 -22.85 -9.68 -8.09
CA LYS A 212 -21.47 -9.74 -8.58
C LYS A 212 -20.81 -11.11 -8.30
N PRO A 213 -19.70 -11.45 -8.99
CA PRO A 213 -19.19 -10.80 -10.23
C PRO A 213 -20.17 -10.95 -11.39
N TYR A 214 -19.98 -10.27 -12.52
CA TYR A 214 -20.87 -10.45 -13.69
C TYR A 214 -20.40 -11.56 -14.63
N LEU A 215 -19.09 -11.83 -14.65
CA LEU A 215 -18.49 -12.88 -15.47
C LEU A 215 -18.65 -14.24 -14.80
N ASP A 216 -18.87 -15.27 -15.61
CA ASP A 216 -18.94 -16.66 -15.15
C ASP A 216 -17.55 -17.30 -15.03
N GLU A 217 -16.65 -16.95 -15.96
CA GLU A 217 -15.29 -17.49 -16.04
C GLU A 217 -14.31 -16.39 -16.47
N VAL A 218 -13.09 -16.43 -15.91
CA VAL A 218 -11.96 -15.58 -16.27
C VAL A 218 -10.76 -16.49 -16.53
N VAL A 219 -10.21 -16.41 -17.74
CA VAL A 219 -9.00 -17.16 -18.11
C VAL A 219 -7.82 -16.18 -18.17
N VAL A 220 -6.80 -16.45 -17.35
CA VAL A 220 -5.52 -15.75 -17.39
C VAL A 220 -4.57 -16.57 -18.24
N ALA A 221 -4.38 -16.17 -19.49
CA ALA A 221 -3.42 -16.78 -20.40
C ALA A 221 -2.00 -16.27 -20.11
N LEU A 222 -1.05 -17.19 -19.95
CA LEU A 222 0.34 -16.89 -19.64
C LEU A 222 1.15 -16.79 -20.95
N MET A 223 1.31 -15.57 -21.45
CA MET A 223 2.12 -15.28 -22.65
C MET A 223 3.33 -14.44 -22.23
N GLN A 224 4.54 -14.93 -22.44
CA GLN A 224 5.76 -14.19 -22.07
C GLN A 224 6.13 -13.11 -23.10
N ASP A 225 5.85 -13.35 -24.39
CA ASP A 225 6.21 -12.42 -25.46
C ASP A 225 5.19 -11.27 -25.60
N GLU A 226 5.69 -10.04 -25.46
CA GLU A 226 4.88 -8.82 -25.55
C GLU A 226 4.17 -8.65 -26.91
N ARG A 227 4.80 -9.10 -28.01
CA ARG A 227 4.19 -8.99 -29.35
C ARG A 227 3.09 -10.02 -29.52
N GLN A 228 3.25 -11.22 -28.97
CA GLN A 228 2.24 -12.27 -28.95
C GLN A 228 1.01 -11.82 -28.17
N GLN A 229 1.18 -11.23 -26.98
CA GLN A 229 0.08 -10.66 -26.20
C GLN A 229 -0.72 -9.63 -27.02
N VAL A 230 -0.04 -8.70 -27.66
CA VAL A 230 -0.68 -7.66 -28.48
C VAL A 230 -1.33 -8.24 -29.73
N ASN A 231 -0.73 -9.25 -30.38
CA ASN A 231 -1.34 -9.92 -31.52
C ASN A 231 -2.64 -10.63 -31.13
N ALA A 232 -2.64 -11.34 -29.99
CA ALA A 232 -3.83 -12.00 -29.45
C ALA A 232 -4.94 -10.99 -29.15
N LEU A 233 -4.60 -9.84 -28.56
CA LEU A 233 -5.55 -8.75 -28.30
C LEU A 233 -6.16 -8.21 -29.61
N LEU A 234 -5.32 -7.88 -30.59
CA LEU A 234 -5.77 -7.30 -31.86
C LEU A 234 -6.60 -8.29 -32.71
N LYS A 235 -6.43 -9.60 -32.50
CA LYS A 235 -7.23 -10.66 -33.14
C LYS A 235 -8.50 -11.03 -32.36
N GLY A 236 -8.69 -10.46 -31.16
CA GLY A 236 -9.82 -10.82 -30.28
C GLY A 236 -9.68 -12.18 -29.59
N GLU A 237 -8.50 -12.78 -29.59
CA GLU A 237 -8.22 -14.03 -28.86
C GLU A 237 -8.17 -13.80 -27.33
N VAL A 238 -7.80 -12.58 -26.92
CA VAL A 238 -7.90 -12.11 -25.53
C VAL A 238 -8.61 -10.75 -25.46
N HIS A 239 -9.30 -10.52 -24.35
CA HIS A 239 -10.11 -9.30 -24.15
C HIS A 239 -9.37 -8.18 -23.42
N PHE A 240 -8.27 -8.50 -22.73
CA PHE A 240 -7.52 -7.56 -21.90
C PHE A 240 -6.04 -7.91 -21.89
N VAL A 241 -5.20 -6.88 -22.06
CA VAL A 241 -3.74 -6.96 -21.91
C VAL A 241 -3.27 -5.68 -21.22
N GLN A 242 -2.37 -5.80 -20.26
CA GLN A 242 -1.59 -4.66 -19.80
C GLN A 242 -0.60 -4.29 -20.91
N VAL A 243 -0.92 -3.25 -21.68
CA VAL A 243 -0.17 -2.88 -22.88
C VAL A 243 1.28 -2.54 -22.52
N PRO A 244 2.27 -3.30 -23.03
CA PRO A 244 3.67 -2.94 -22.85
C PRO A 244 3.98 -1.60 -23.51
N LEU A 245 4.75 -0.74 -22.82
CA LEU A 245 5.07 0.59 -23.32
C LEU A 245 5.74 0.56 -24.71
N SER A 246 6.53 -0.49 -24.97
CA SER A 246 7.19 -0.75 -26.26
C SER A 246 6.20 -0.96 -27.42
N GLN A 247 4.99 -1.47 -27.13
CA GLN A 247 3.95 -1.79 -28.11
C GLN A 247 2.83 -0.75 -28.18
N LEU A 248 2.84 0.28 -27.32
CA LEU A 248 1.74 1.25 -27.18
C LEU A 248 1.37 1.94 -28.50
N ALA A 249 2.38 2.38 -29.28
CA ALA A 249 2.14 3.02 -30.57
C ALA A 249 1.43 2.08 -31.56
N ARG A 250 1.83 0.81 -31.59
CA ARG A 250 1.24 -0.22 -32.44
C ARG A 250 -0.21 -0.51 -32.04
N VAL A 251 -0.50 -0.64 -30.75
CA VAL A 251 -1.88 -0.83 -30.27
C VAL A 251 -2.75 0.36 -30.68
N ARG A 252 -2.27 1.60 -30.48
CA ARG A 252 -3.01 2.81 -30.86
C ARG A 252 -3.28 2.89 -32.36
N GLN A 253 -2.32 2.52 -33.20
CA GLN A 253 -2.48 2.51 -34.66
C GLN A 253 -3.53 1.50 -35.16
N ASN A 254 -3.74 0.39 -34.44
CA ASN A 254 -4.66 -0.68 -34.84
C ASN A 254 -5.96 -0.70 -34.02
N ALA A 255 -6.14 0.24 -33.09
CA ALA A 255 -7.20 0.24 -32.10
C ALA A 255 -8.60 0.26 -32.73
N GLU A 256 -8.83 1.12 -33.72
CA GLU A 256 -10.14 1.23 -34.40
C GLU A 256 -10.48 -0.05 -35.17
N GLN A 257 -9.53 -0.55 -35.97
CA GLN A 257 -9.72 -1.75 -36.79
C GLN A 257 -9.97 -2.99 -35.92
N ALA A 258 -9.29 -3.10 -34.78
CA ALA A 258 -9.42 -4.23 -33.87
C ALA A 258 -10.54 -4.06 -32.81
N ASN A 259 -11.28 -2.94 -32.83
CA ASN A 259 -12.25 -2.58 -31.79
C ASN A 259 -11.65 -2.64 -30.36
N VAL A 260 -10.42 -2.15 -30.21
CA VAL A 260 -9.69 -2.12 -28.94
C VAL A 260 -9.66 -0.69 -28.41
N ARG A 261 -9.93 -0.53 -27.11
CA ARG A 261 -9.76 0.74 -26.41
C ARG A 261 -8.55 0.68 -25.48
N THR A 262 -7.68 1.68 -25.59
CA THR A 262 -6.59 1.86 -24.61
C THR A 262 -7.06 2.78 -23.49
N LEU A 263 -6.87 2.36 -22.24
CA LEU A 263 -7.14 3.16 -21.05
C LEU A 263 -5.82 3.48 -20.37
N GLN A 264 -5.53 4.77 -20.17
CA GLN A 264 -4.42 5.21 -19.32
C GLN A 264 -4.97 5.36 -17.90
N LEU A 265 -4.36 4.62 -16.97
CA LEU A 265 -4.70 4.67 -15.55
C LEU A 265 -3.57 5.36 -14.81
N ASP A 266 -3.85 6.52 -14.23
CA ASP A 266 -2.93 7.17 -13.31
C ASP A 266 -3.02 6.48 -11.96
N VAL A 267 -1.95 5.78 -11.57
CA VAL A 267 -1.88 5.09 -10.27
C VAL A 267 -1.05 5.90 -9.29
N PRO A 268 -1.47 6.01 -8.01
CA PRO A 268 -0.75 6.77 -6.97
C PRO A 268 0.55 6.09 -6.50
N ALA A 269 0.92 4.96 -7.11
CA ALA A 269 2.14 4.22 -6.84
C ALA A 269 2.88 3.95 -8.16
N PRO A 270 3.73 4.87 -8.62
CA PRO A 270 4.45 4.68 -9.85
C PRO A 270 5.45 3.53 -9.65
N GLY A 271 5.47 2.59 -10.58
CA GLY A 271 6.51 1.57 -10.62
C GLY A 271 7.89 2.24 -10.64
N ARG A 272 8.83 1.70 -9.86
CA ARG A 272 10.21 2.17 -9.85
C ARG A 272 11.12 1.11 -10.44
N MET A 273 11.95 1.53 -11.37
CA MET A 273 13.09 0.75 -11.82
C MET A 273 14.32 1.23 -11.04
N VAL A 274 14.88 0.34 -10.23
CA VAL A 274 16.07 0.63 -9.41
C VAL A 274 17.17 -0.36 -9.77
N ILE A 275 18.42 0.10 -9.72
CA ILE A 275 19.59 -0.76 -9.70
C ILE A 275 20.02 -0.84 -8.25
N GLU A 276 19.88 -2.02 -7.66
CA GLU A 276 20.29 -2.27 -6.29
C GLU A 276 21.70 -2.87 -6.26
N PHE A 277 22.49 -2.45 -5.28
CA PHE A 277 23.85 -2.94 -5.08
C PHE A 277 23.91 -3.80 -3.82
N ASN A 278 24.52 -4.98 -3.92
CA ASN A 278 24.82 -5.77 -2.74
C ASN A 278 26.00 -5.13 -2.00
N LEU A 279 25.70 -4.39 -0.93
CA LEU A 279 26.68 -3.61 -0.15
C LEU A 279 27.68 -4.48 0.64
N LYS A 280 27.51 -5.80 0.64
CA LYS A 280 28.42 -6.75 1.31
C LYS A 280 29.46 -7.37 0.39
N ARG A 281 29.49 -6.98 -0.89
CA ARG A 281 30.35 -7.59 -1.90
C ARG A 281 31.16 -6.54 -2.65
N GLU A 282 32.47 -6.72 -2.71
CA GLU A 282 33.35 -5.90 -3.55
C GLU A 282 32.93 -5.94 -5.03
N PRO A 283 33.04 -4.83 -5.79
CA PRO A 283 33.48 -3.49 -5.34
C PRO A 283 32.32 -2.60 -4.86
N PHE A 284 31.13 -3.16 -4.60
CA PHE A 284 29.92 -2.41 -4.30
C PHE A 284 29.78 -2.02 -2.83
N ASP A 285 30.65 -2.51 -1.96
CA ASP A 285 30.83 -2.06 -0.58
C ASP A 285 31.43 -0.64 -0.52
N ASP A 286 32.31 -0.26 -1.46
CA ASP A 286 32.85 1.10 -1.56
C ASP A 286 31.78 2.12 -2.03
N PRO A 287 31.42 3.14 -1.22
CA PRO A 287 30.49 4.19 -1.64
C PRO A 287 30.96 4.97 -2.87
N LYS A 288 32.26 5.13 -3.11
CA LYS A 288 32.79 5.86 -4.27
C LYS A 288 32.49 5.14 -5.58
N VAL A 289 32.53 3.81 -5.60
CA VAL A 289 32.16 3.00 -6.77
C VAL A 289 30.68 3.20 -7.10
N ARG A 290 29.81 3.16 -6.09
CA ARG A 290 28.37 3.39 -6.27
C ARG A 290 28.06 4.82 -6.73
N GLN A 291 28.78 5.82 -6.22
CA GLN A 291 28.67 7.21 -6.68
C GLN A 291 29.12 7.37 -8.14
N ALA A 292 30.23 6.73 -8.53
CA ALA A 292 30.71 6.75 -9.90
C ALA A 292 29.69 6.14 -10.87
N LEU A 293 29.13 4.97 -10.52
CA LEU A 293 28.06 4.33 -11.28
C LEU A 293 26.80 5.21 -11.32
N PHE A 294 26.44 5.83 -10.21
CA PHE A 294 25.29 6.74 -10.16
C PHE A 294 25.43 7.88 -11.17
N VAL A 295 26.61 8.48 -11.33
CA VAL A 295 26.82 9.58 -12.29
C VAL A 295 26.99 9.07 -13.73
N ALA A 296 27.57 7.88 -13.91
CA ALA A 296 27.85 7.30 -15.23
C ALA A 296 26.58 6.86 -15.99
N ILE A 297 25.49 6.56 -15.29
CA ILE A 297 24.25 6.07 -15.91
C ILE A 297 23.42 7.23 -16.49
N ASP A 298 23.26 7.23 -17.81
CA ASP A 298 22.37 8.14 -18.53
C ASP A 298 20.89 7.71 -18.40
N ARG A 299 20.28 8.11 -17.28
CA ARG A 299 18.86 7.85 -16.97
C ARG A 299 17.92 8.51 -17.97
N GLN A 300 18.32 9.66 -18.52
CA GLN A 300 17.53 10.38 -19.53
C GLN A 300 17.44 9.55 -20.82
N ARG A 301 18.55 8.96 -21.26
CA ARG A 301 18.56 8.04 -22.40
C ARG A 301 17.73 6.78 -22.12
N ILE A 302 17.86 6.18 -20.94
CA ILE A 302 17.03 5.01 -20.56
C ILE A 302 15.54 5.34 -20.62
N ALA A 303 15.12 6.46 -20.02
CA ALA A 303 13.73 6.90 -20.05
C ALA A 303 13.20 7.15 -21.47
N ARG A 304 14.03 7.74 -22.36
CA ARG A 304 13.63 8.00 -23.75
C ARG A 304 13.58 6.73 -24.60
N ASP A 305 14.64 5.94 -24.57
CA ASP A 305 14.91 4.90 -25.57
C ASP A 305 14.31 3.55 -25.15
N ALA A 306 14.37 3.21 -23.85
CA ALA A 306 13.89 1.93 -23.34
C ALA A 306 12.44 2.00 -22.83
N GLN A 307 11.99 3.16 -22.34
CA GLN A 307 10.66 3.35 -21.75
C GLN A 307 9.69 4.13 -22.64
N GLY A 308 10.03 4.34 -23.92
CA GLY A 308 9.16 5.01 -24.88
C GLY A 308 8.76 6.43 -24.48
N ARG A 309 9.61 7.13 -23.71
CA ARG A 309 9.35 8.46 -23.12
C ARG A 309 8.19 8.52 -22.12
N ALA A 310 7.71 7.36 -21.65
CA ALA A 310 6.64 7.28 -20.67
C ALA A 310 7.14 7.20 -19.21
N ALA A 311 8.46 7.23 -18.98
CA ALA A 311 9.08 7.26 -17.66
C ALA A 311 9.83 8.57 -17.44
N GLU A 312 9.88 9.04 -16.19
CA GLU A 312 10.73 10.15 -15.77
C GLU A 312 11.99 9.64 -15.06
N PRO A 313 13.16 10.25 -15.27
CA PRO A 313 14.34 9.97 -14.46
C PRO A 313 14.12 10.33 -12.99
N GLU A 314 14.25 9.33 -12.12
CA GLU A 314 14.18 9.52 -10.68
C GLU A 314 15.58 9.61 -10.07
N VAL A 315 15.77 10.56 -9.15
CA VAL A 315 17.02 10.79 -8.41
C VAL A 315 16.81 10.76 -6.90
N ARG A 316 15.57 10.53 -6.44
CA ARG A 316 15.18 10.53 -5.04
C ARG A 316 14.60 9.19 -4.62
N ALA A 317 14.70 8.94 -3.31
CA ALA A 317 14.10 7.77 -2.69
C ALA A 317 12.56 7.87 -2.53
N ILE A 318 11.96 9.05 -2.69
CA ILE A 318 10.50 9.26 -2.60
C ILE A 318 10.03 9.97 -3.87
N PRO A 319 9.23 9.30 -4.73
CA PRO A 319 8.65 9.88 -5.93
C PRO A 319 7.83 11.12 -5.62
N LYS A 320 7.75 12.03 -6.61
CA LYS A 320 7.01 13.30 -6.53
C LYS A 320 5.53 13.14 -6.15
N GLN A 321 4.96 11.98 -6.44
CA GLN A 321 3.53 11.69 -6.25
C GLN A 321 3.16 11.35 -4.80
N TYR A 322 4.15 11.12 -3.92
CA TYR A 322 3.89 10.84 -2.50
C TYR A 322 3.99 12.10 -1.64
N ASP A 323 3.04 12.26 -0.72
CA ASP A 323 3.13 13.21 0.38
C ASP A 323 4.41 12.96 1.19
N GLY A 324 5.17 14.03 1.46
CA GLY A 324 6.52 13.94 2.02
C GLY A 324 7.64 14.07 0.99
N HIS A 325 7.31 14.24 -0.30
CA HIS A 325 8.22 14.82 -1.30
C HIS A 325 8.49 16.30 -1.00
N ALA A 326 9.00 16.62 0.19
CA ALA A 326 9.41 17.98 0.50
C ALA A 326 10.56 18.37 -0.44
N ALA A 327 10.42 19.49 -1.13
CA ALA A 327 11.46 20.09 -1.93
C ALA A 327 12.60 20.62 -1.03
N ARG A 328 13.37 19.74 -0.40
CA ARG A 328 14.74 20.11 -0.04
C ARG A 328 15.44 20.42 -1.36
N ARG A 329 15.89 21.67 -1.53
CA ARG A 329 16.74 22.07 -2.65
C ARG A 329 17.84 21.02 -2.78
N SER A 330 17.79 20.22 -3.84
CA SER A 330 18.98 19.48 -4.25
C SER A 330 20.07 20.52 -4.47
N PRO A 331 21.32 20.30 -4.05
CA PRO A 331 22.41 21.06 -4.63
C PRO A 331 22.28 20.88 -6.14
N SER A 332 22.03 21.98 -6.84
CA SER A 332 21.92 22.01 -8.28
C SER A 332 23.28 21.65 -8.86
N GLY A 333 23.49 20.36 -9.12
CA GLY A 333 24.59 19.84 -9.91
C GLY A 333 24.00 19.25 -11.17
N ASP A 334 23.83 20.07 -12.21
CA ASP A 334 23.66 19.64 -13.59
C ASP A 334 24.85 18.71 -13.95
N PRO A 335 24.66 17.38 -14.09
CA PRO A 335 25.73 16.50 -14.49
C PRO A 335 25.72 16.44 -16.02
N ARG A 336 26.09 17.54 -16.68
CA ARG A 336 26.53 17.45 -18.06
C ARG A 336 27.70 16.47 -18.12
N PRO A 337 27.66 15.42 -18.96
CA PRO A 337 28.78 14.51 -19.08
C PRO A 337 29.98 15.30 -19.63
N ARG A 338 30.99 15.54 -18.78
CA ARG A 338 32.29 16.00 -19.27
C ARG A 338 32.89 14.85 -20.08
N ARG A 339 32.94 15.03 -21.40
CA ARG A 339 33.65 14.14 -22.32
C ARG A 339 35.06 13.86 -21.76
N PRO A 340 35.54 12.60 -21.76
CA PRO A 340 36.90 12.31 -21.34
C PRO A 340 37.86 13.03 -22.29
N ARG A 341 38.67 13.94 -21.76
CA ARG A 341 39.80 14.51 -22.51
C ARG A 341 40.77 13.37 -22.80
N SER A 342 40.95 13.07 -24.08
CA SER A 342 41.99 12.18 -24.58
C SER A 342 43.37 12.70 -24.14
N ARG A 343 43.99 12.05 -23.16
CA ARG A 343 45.44 12.15 -22.95
C ARG A 343 46.11 11.07 -23.80
N HIS A 344 46.19 11.34 -25.10
CA HIS A 344 47.31 10.88 -25.89
C HIS A 344 48.31 12.03 -25.91
N ASP A 345 49.19 12.07 -24.92
CA ASP A 345 50.47 12.76 -25.08
C ASP A 345 51.58 11.73 -24.97
N VAL A 346 52.32 11.68 -26.06
CA VAL A 346 53.36 10.74 -26.43
C VAL A 346 54.57 10.91 -25.51
N ALA A 347 55.01 9.81 -24.90
CA ALA A 347 56.36 9.71 -24.38
C ALA A 347 57.35 9.53 -25.55
N ARG A 348 58.22 10.52 -25.79
CA ARG A 348 59.52 10.28 -26.43
C ARG A 348 60.60 11.07 -25.70
N ARG A 349 61.51 10.34 -25.06
CA ARG A 349 62.79 10.82 -24.51
C ARG A 349 63.73 11.24 -25.64
N ARG A 350 64.60 12.22 -25.37
CA ARG A 350 66.07 12.08 -25.47
C ARG A 350 66.76 13.21 -24.69
N ARG A 351 67.67 12.81 -23.80
CA ARG A 351 68.77 13.60 -23.19
C ARG A 351 69.88 13.83 -24.25
N PRO A 352 70.91 14.67 -24.04
CA PRO A 352 71.63 15.00 -22.79
C PRO A 352 70.90 15.94 -21.84
#